data_AF-A0A5J4T9Y4-F1
#
_entry.id   AF-A0A5J4T9Y4-F1
#
_cell.length_a   1.000
_cell.length_b   1.000
_cell.length_c   1.000
_cell.angle_alpha   90.00
_cell.angle_beta   90.00
_cell.angle_gamma   90.00
#
_symmetry.space_group_name_H-M   'P 1'
#
loop_
_entity.id
_entity.type
_entity.pdbx_description
1 polymer ?
#
loop_
_entity_poly.entity_id
_entity_poly.type
_entity_poly.pdbx_seq_one_letter_code
_entity_poly.pdbx_strand_id
1 'polypeptide(L)'
;TSKSGSKALCELIEENEIIRHSLMRTGFISKVQYAFIKSSQSSSSSSSSQTEITTPYHVKCGLLDIIQRLVSTVDDLQPTSILIPILTELKNNGEKDLKYKSISILAIQSAKGINSTSSSDSKEKDDEIKQLKAEKERKEDELLRERRRADEAEQRIRRLEQEKEQEKQKKEKKEAELKKLKDENENLKSNQKQQIEKPFQKTSQDFPVAIHNIKSGYQEFSDINGVMKKITQKPDFHICYSLTQVMENGIWDLEAQFNTTQDDGWGALGIVQDTFNIPVPCYPQSNSGTAFFSDRRVHVEPEVHMQI
;
A
#
# COMPACT_ATOMS: atom_id res chain seq x y z
N THR A 1 -31.62 75.78 12.11
CA THR A 1 -33.03 75.98 11.70
C THR A 1 -33.87 74.70 11.61
N SER A 2 -33.32 73.49 11.45
CA SER A 2 -34.17 72.29 11.29
C SER A 2 -34.96 71.81 12.53
N LYS A 3 -34.43 71.97 13.76
CA LYS A 3 -35.07 71.44 15.00
C LYS A 3 -36.45 72.02 15.32
N SER A 4 -36.81 73.21 14.81
CA SER A 4 -38.14 73.80 15.04
C SER A 4 -39.23 73.13 14.20
N GLY A 5 -38.91 72.70 12.97
CA GLY A 5 -39.87 72.10 12.05
C GLY A 5 -40.36 70.72 12.48
N SER A 6 -39.46 69.84 12.91
CA SER A 6 -39.86 68.51 13.43
C SER A 6 -40.63 68.62 14.74
N LYS A 7 -40.26 69.56 15.63
CA LYS A 7 -40.99 69.81 16.89
C LYS A 7 -42.43 70.28 16.63
N ALA A 8 -42.62 71.29 15.78
CA ALA A 8 -43.95 71.80 15.43
C ALA A 8 -44.82 70.72 14.75
N LEU A 9 -44.22 69.86 13.91
CA LEU A 9 -44.96 68.76 13.29
C LEU A 9 -45.33 67.66 14.32
N CYS A 10 -44.47 67.37 15.30
CA CYS A 10 -44.83 66.45 16.40
C CYS A 10 -46.00 66.99 17.23
N GLU A 11 -46.00 68.28 17.57
CA GLU A 11 -47.11 68.95 18.27
C GLU A 11 -48.42 68.82 17.46
N LEU A 12 -48.38 69.10 16.15
CA LEU A 12 -49.54 68.93 15.25
C LEU A 12 -50.02 67.47 15.13
N ILE A 13 -49.15 66.47 15.26
CA ILE A 13 -49.52 65.04 15.23
C ILE A 13 -50.21 64.60 16.53
N GLU A 14 -49.91 65.25 17.65
CA GLU A 14 -50.61 65.04 18.93
C GLU A 14 -52.00 65.65 18.90
N GLU A 15 -52.17 66.85 18.34
CA GLU A 15 -53.42 67.59 18.35
C GLU A 15 -54.38 67.26 17.19
N ASN A 16 -53.89 66.79 16.04
CA ASN A 16 -54.69 66.68 14.82
C ASN A 16 -54.68 65.29 14.16
N GLU A 17 -55.81 64.59 14.30
CA GLU A 17 -56.01 63.24 13.75
C GLU A 17 -55.95 63.19 12.21
N ILE A 18 -56.43 64.24 11.54
CA ILE A 18 -56.46 64.32 10.06
C ILE A 18 -55.03 64.40 9.52
N ILE A 19 -54.18 65.24 10.13
CA ILE A 19 -52.75 65.33 9.79
C ILE A 19 -52.07 63.98 10.01
N ARG A 20 -52.33 63.35 11.17
CA ARG A 20 -51.78 62.05 11.55
C ARG A 20 -52.14 60.93 10.55
N HIS A 21 -53.43 60.77 10.21
CA HIS A 21 -53.86 59.80 9.20
C HIS A 21 -53.37 60.14 7.79
N SER A 22 -53.28 61.42 7.45
CA SER A 22 -52.71 61.88 6.18
C SER A 22 -51.24 61.47 6.05
N LEU A 23 -50.40 61.70 7.06
CA LEU A 23 -48.98 61.27 7.03
C LEU A 23 -48.82 59.76 6.88
N MET A 24 -49.67 58.97 7.53
CA MET A 24 -49.63 57.50 7.42
C MET A 24 -50.02 56.99 6.03
N ARG A 25 -50.88 57.71 5.28
CA ARG A 25 -51.42 57.27 3.98
C ARG A 25 -50.81 57.95 2.75
N THR A 26 -50.30 59.18 2.86
CA THR A 26 -49.82 60.00 1.72
C THR A 26 -48.35 59.75 1.33
N GLY A 27 -47.80 58.59 1.68
CA GLY A 27 -46.43 58.20 1.30
C GLY A 27 -45.32 58.94 2.05
N PHE A 28 -45.62 59.69 3.12
CA PHE A 28 -44.59 60.28 3.99
C PHE A 28 -43.64 59.22 4.54
N ILE A 29 -44.17 58.06 4.97
CA ILE A 29 -43.34 56.94 5.47
C ILE A 29 -42.36 56.44 4.39
N SER A 30 -42.78 56.34 3.13
CA SER A 30 -41.91 55.97 2.00
C SER A 30 -40.86 57.03 1.70
N LYS A 31 -41.19 58.32 1.84
CA LYS A 31 -40.20 59.42 1.74
C LYS A 31 -39.17 59.38 2.87
N VAL A 32 -39.59 59.03 4.09
CA VAL A 32 -38.67 58.77 5.22
C VAL A 32 -37.75 57.60 4.90
N GLN A 33 -38.30 56.47 4.44
CA GLN A 33 -37.55 55.28 4.01
C GLN A 33 -36.45 55.65 2.99
N TYR A 34 -36.82 56.39 1.94
CA TYR A 34 -35.89 56.85 0.91
C TYR A 34 -34.78 57.76 1.45
N ALA A 35 -35.10 58.66 2.38
CA ALA A 35 -34.13 59.57 3.00
C ALA A 35 -33.03 58.83 3.81
N PHE A 36 -33.35 57.65 4.36
CA PHE A 36 -32.38 56.76 4.99
C PHE A 36 -31.60 55.92 3.96
N ILE A 37 -32.26 55.29 2.99
CA ILE A 37 -31.60 54.45 1.96
C ILE A 37 -30.54 55.26 1.18
N LYS A 38 -30.89 56.47 0.73
CA LYS A 38 -29.96 57.35 0.00
C LYS A 38 -28.73 57.74 0.83
N SER A 39 -28.77 57.58 2.15
CA SER A 39 -27.65 57.89 3.04
C SER A 39 -26.69 56.72 3.30
N SER A 40 -27.06 55.48 2.94
CA SER A 40 -26.21 54.28 3.09
C SER A 40 -25.38 53.96 1.84
N GLN A 41 -25.59 54.67 0.72
CA GLN A 41 -24.90 54.38 -0.55
C GLN A 41 -23.54 55.09 -0.75
N SER A 42 -23.18 56.07 0.10
CA SER A 42 -21.95 56.88 -0.08
C SER A 42 -20.64 56.21 0.38
N SER A 43 -20.65 54.92 0.77
CA SER A 43 -19.46 54.24 1.29
C SER A 43 -18.62 53.51 0.24
N SER A 44 -18.88 53.66 -1.07
CA SER A 44 -18.21 52.85 -2.10
C SER A 44 -17.99 53.49 -3.48
N SER A 45 -17.58 54.76 -3.57
CA SER A 45 -16.89 55.25 -4.78
C SER A 45 -16.16 56.59 -4.60
N SER A 46 -14.83 56.56 -4.72
CA SER A 46 -14.01 57.76 -4.91
C SER A 46 -14.04 58.18 -6.38
N SER A 47 -14.84 59.18 -6.78
CA SER A 47 -14.50 60.14 -7.86
C SER A 47 -15.60 61.13 -8.25
N SER A 48 -15.15 62.34 -8.60
CA SER A 48 -15.84 63.39 -9.38
C SER A 48 -16.91 64.24 -8.69
N SER A 49 -16.91 65.52 -9.08
CA SER A 49 -17.65 66.60 -8.43
C SER A 49 -19.14 66.59 -8.76
N GLN A 50 -19.94 65.89 -7.95
CA GLN A 50 -21.37 66.18 -7.81
C GLN A 50 -21.69 66.30 -6.32
N THR A 51 -22.55 67.25 -5.96
CA THR A 51 -22.96 67.46 -4.56
C THR A 51 -23.82 66.30 -4.10
N GLU A 52 -23.20 65.29 -3.48
CA GLU A 52 -23.92 64.17 -2.88
C GLU A 52 -24.90 64.67 -1.81
N ILE A 53 -26.19 64.65 -2.17
CA ILE A 53 -27.30 65.06 -1.29
C ILE A 53 -27.54 63.95 -0.26
N THR A 54 -26.60 63.80 0.66
CA THR A 54 -26.76 62.99 1.87
C THR A 54 -27.72 63.70 2.82
N THR A 55 -28.71 62.97 3.36
CA THR A 55 -29.64 63.56 4.33
C THR A 55 -28.88 63.90 5.62
N PRO A 56 -28.83 65.17 6.07
CA PRO A 56 -28.05 65.56 7.24
C PRO A 56 -28.50 64.82 8.51
N TYR A 57 -27.56 64.49 9.41
CA TYR A 57 -27.83 63.76 10.65
C TYR A 57 -29.00 64.33 11.46
N HIS A 58 -29.06 65.66 11.59
CA HIS A 58 -30.12 66.34 12.34
C HIS A 58 -31.51 66.18 11.69
N VAL A 59 -31.58 66.02 10.36
CA VAL A 59 -32.82 65.70 9.64
C VAL A 59 -33.20 64.26 9.91
N LYS A 60 -32.26 63.31 9.84
CA LYS A 60 -32.51 61.89 10.19
C LYS A 60 -33.09 61.74 11.59
N CYS A 61 -32.51 62.43 12.58
CA CYS A 61 -33.03 62.45 13.95
C CYS A 61 -34.46 63.00 14.02
N GLY A 62 -34.71 64.15 13.38
CA GLY A 62 -36.04 64.77 13.35
C GLY A 62 -37.09 63.92 12.63
N LEU A 63 -36.72 63.14 11.61
CA LEU A 63 -37.61 62.18 10.96
C LEU A 63 -37.94 61.00 11.89
N LEU A 64 -36.97 60.48 12.65
CA LEU A 64 -37.25 59.46 13.66
C LEU A 64 -38.13 59.98 14.80
N ASP A 65 -37.97 61.24 15.22
CA ASP A 65 -38.88 61.87 16.21
C ASP A 65 -40.34 61.87 15.72
N ILE A 66 -40.56 62.25 14.46
CA ILE A 66 -41.89 62.25 13.83
C ILE A 66 -42.45 60.81 13.73
N ILE A 67 -41.64 59.84 13.29
CA ILE A 67 -42.06 58.43 13.22
C ILE A 67 -42.38 57.87 14.62
N GLN A 68 -41.55 58.15 15.62
CA GLN A 68 -41.79 57.73 17.00
C GLN A 68 -43.10 58.31 17.55
N ARG A 69 -43.42 59.56 17.20
CA ARG A 69 -44.69 60.18 17.58
C ARG A 69 -45.88 59.53 16.88
N LEU A 70 -45.83 59.35 15.55
CA LEU A 70 -46.86 58.66 14.77
C LEU A 70 -47.12 57.24 15.27
N VAL A 71 -46.06 56.47 15.53
CA VAL A 71 -46.15 55.08 16.02
C VAL A 71 -46.74 55.02 17.44
N SER A 72 -46.56 56.07 18.24
CA SER A 72 -47.21 56.19 19.55
C SER A 72 -48.71 56.50 19.43
N THR A 73 -49.10 57.44 18.55
CA THR A 73 -50.47 58.00 18.48
C THR A 73 -51.42 57.34 17.48
N VAL A 74 -50.95 56.44 16.62
CA VAL A 74 -51.79 55.73 15.63
C VAL A 74 -51.97 54.24 16.00
N ASP A 75 -53.16 53.70 15.71
CA ASP A 75 -53.45 52.27 15.84
C ASP A 75 -53.10 51.48 14.56
N ASP A 76 -53.51 51.97 13.39
CA ASP A 76 -53.09 51.43 12.09
C ASP A 76 -51.63 51.77 11.78
N LEU A 77 -50.73 50.92 12.27
CA LEU A 77 -49.29 51.06 12.08
C LEU A 77 -48.76 50.33 10.84
N GLN A 78 -49.59 49.64 10.06
CA GLN A 78 -49.16 48.85 8.90
C GLN A 78 -48.27 49.62 7.90
N PRO A 79 -48.53 50.91 7.61
CA PRO A 79 -47.64 51.71 6.75
C PRO A 79 -46.20 51.81 7.25
N THR A 80 -45.95 51.68 8.56
CA THR A 80 -44.60 51.79 9.17
C THR A 80 -43.78 50.51 9.11
N SER A 81 -44.38 49.37 8.72
CA SER A 81 -43.69 48.08 8.58
C SER A 81 -42.52 48.13 7.58
N ILE A 82 -42.63 48.95 6.53
CA ILE A 82 -41.59 49.15 5.51
C ILE A 82 -40.28 49.74 6.07
N LEU A 83 -40.34 50.34 7.27
CA LEU A 83 -39.16 50.88 7.96
C LEU A 83 -38.42 49.82 8.80
N ILE A 84 -39.03 48.67 9.10
CA ILE A 84 -38.44 47.64 10.00
C ILE A 84 -37.02 47.22 9.58
N PRO A 85 -36.70 46.97 8.30
CA PRO A 85 -35.33 46.62 7.89
C PRO A 85 -34.32 47.73 8.22
N ILE A 86 -34.66 48.98 7.91
CA ILE A 86 -33.80 50.16 8.14
C ILE A 86 -33.65 50.45 9.63
N LEU A 87 -34.73 50.35 10.41
CA LEU A 87 -34.67 50.53 11.86
C LEU A 87 -33.84 49.41 12.52
N THR A 88 -33.84 48.21 11.96
CA THR A 88 -32.98 47.09 12.41
C THR A 88 -31.51 47.34 12.08
N GLU A 89 -31.21 47.86 10.88
CA GLU A 89 -29.87 48.31 10.50
C GLU A 89 -29.36 49.42 11.44
N LEU A 90 -30.16 50.46 11.68
CA LEU A 90 -29.85 51.57 12.58
C LEU A 90 -29.71 51.14 14.06
N LYS A 91 -30.51 50.17 14.51
CA LYS A 91 -30.37 49.55 15.85
C LYS A 91 -29.00 48.88 16.03
N ASN A 92 -28.49 48.24 14.99
CA ASN A 92 -27.21 47.53 15.05
C ASN A 92 -26.04 48.51 14.85
N ASN A 93 -26.08 49.28 13.76
CA ASN A 93 -24.94 49.99 13.17
C ASN A 93 -25.03 51.53 13.28
N GLY A 94 -26.15 52.08 13.75
CA GLY A 94 -26.41 53.52 13.78
C GLY A 94 -25.67 54.29 14.88
N GLU A 95 -25.46 55.58 14.64
CA GLU A 95 -25.00 56.55 15.64
C GLU A 95 -25.92 56.59 16.87
N LYS A 96 -25.37 57.02 18.02
CA LYS A 96 -25.98 56.87 19.36
C LYS A 96 -27.47 57.25 19.41
N ASP A 97 -27.86 58.46 18.97
CA ASP A 97 -29.25 58.90 19.09
C ASP A 97 -30.18 58.20 18.09
N LEU A 98 -29.70 57.94 16.87
CA LEU A 98 -30.44 57.19 15.85
C LEU A 98 -30.72 55.77 16.35
N LYS A 99 -29.71 55.11 16.95
CA LYS A 99 -29.81 53.78 17.55
C LYS A 99 -30.86 53.74 18.67
N TYR A 100 -30.82 54.68 19.62
CA TYR A 100 -31.83 54.75 20.68
C TYR A 100 -33.26 54.97 20.15
N LYS A 101 -33.43 55.87 19.18
CA LYS A 101 -34.75 56.14 18.55
C LYS A 101 -35.25 54.93 17.77
N SER A 102 -34.40 54.27 16.98
CA SER A 102 -34.77 53.07 16.23
C SER A 102 -35.15 51.90 17.13
N ILE A 103 -34.42 51.70 18.25
CA ILE A 103 -34.81 50.71 19.28
C ILE A 103 -36.19 51.05 19.86
N SER A 104 -36.45 52.32 20.20
CA SER A 104 -37.75 52.73 20.76
C SER A 104 -38.90 52.55 19.77
N ILE A 105 -38.71 52.86 18.49
CA ILE A 105 -39.75 52.70 17.46
C ILE A 105 -40.07 51.21 17.27
N LEU A 106 -39.04 50.36 17.12
CA LEU A 106 -39.20 48.91 17.00
C LEU A 106 -39.92 48.32 18.21
N ALA A 107 -39.57 48.75 19.43
CA ALA A 107 -40.24 48.28 20.64
C ALA A 107 -41.75 48.60 20.65
N ILE A 108 -42.16 49.79 20.20
CA ILE A 108 -43.59 50.16 20.11
C ILE A 108 -44.29 49.39 18.97
N GLN A 109 -43.63 49.19 17.82
CA GLN A 109 -44.16 48.37 16.71
C GLN A 109 -44.41 46.92 17.16
N SER A 110 -43.44 46.29 17.82
CA SER A 110 -43.58 44.94 18.39
C SER A 110 -44.68 44.87 19.46
N ALA A 111 -44.77 45.86 20.35
CA ALA A 111 -45.82 45.92 21.37
C ALA A 111 -47.24 46.07 20.79
N LYS A 112 -47.38 46.77 19.66
CA LYS A 112 -48.62 46.92 18.89
C LYS A 112 -48.82 45.81 17.83
N GLY A 113 -48.10 44.69 17.93
CA GLY A 113 -48.31 43.50 17.11
C GLY A 113 -47.75 43.55 15.69
N ILE A 114 -47.00 44.60 15.30
CA ILE A 114 -46.28 44.64 14.03
C ILE A 114 -44.88 44.05 14.24
N ASN A 115 -44.84 42.73 14.39
CA ASN A 115 -43.64 41.92 14.20
C ASN A 115 -43.73 41.22 12.85
N SER A 116 -42.69 41.34 12.02
CA SER A 116 -42.60 40.67 10.71
C SER A 116 -42.33 39.16 10.79
N THR A 117 -42.73 38.49 11.87
CA THR A 117 -42.57 37.04 12.00
C THR A 117 -43.74 36.42 12.77
N SER A 118 -44.40 35.47 12.10
CA SER A 118 -45.31 34.46 12.61
C SER A 118 -45.07 34.06 14.07
N SER A 119 -46.13 34.11 14.90
CA SER A 119 -46.10 33.66 16.31
C SER A 119 -46.49 32.19 16.50
N SER A 120 -46.69 31.39 15.43
CA SER A 120 -46.94 29.95 15.52
C SER A 120 -45.67 29.12 15.60
N ASP A 121 -44.55 29.61 15.06
CA ASP A 121 -43.44 28.76 14.63
C ASP A 121 -42.35 28.52 15.70
N SER A 122 -42.48 29.07 16.91
CA SER A 122 -41.38 29.07 17.88
C SER A 122 -41.02 27.68 18.42
N LYS A 123 -42.04 26.87 18.75
CA LYS A 123 -41.83 25.49 19.24
C LYS A 123 -41.26 24.56 18.18
N GLU A 124 -41.76 24.68 16.95
CA GLU A 124 -41.35 23.85 15.82
C GLU A 124 -39.86 24.10 15.48
N LYS A 125 -39.42 25.37 15.51
CA LYS A 125 -38.01 25.74 15.34
C LYS A 125 -37.11 25.27 16.48
N ASP A 126 -37.58 25.30 17.73
CA ASP A 126 -36.79 24.78 18.87
C ASP A 126 -36.61 23.25 18.79
N ASP A 127 -37.64 22.50 18.39
CA ASP A 127 -37.54 21.04 18.18
C ASP A 127 -36.65 20.69 16.97
N GLU A 128 -36.75 21.46 15.87
CA GLU A 128 -35.86 21.32 14.70
C GLU A 128 -34.39 21.56 15.09
N ILE A 129 -34.09 22.64 15.83
CA ILE A 129 -32.75 22.94 16.36
C ILE A 129 -32.23 21.80 17.24
N LYS A 130 -33.09 21.17 18.03
CA LYS A 130 -32.72 20.04 18.90
C LYS A 130 -32.40 18.78 18.10
N GLN A 131 -33.17 18.48 17.05
CA GLN A 131 -32.89 17.37 16.14
C GLN A 131 -31.57 17.59 15.38
N LEU A 132 -31.38 18.78 14.79
CA LEU A 132 -30.16 19.13 14.05
C LEU A 132 -28.89 19.04 14.92
N LYS A 133 -28.97 19.44 16.20
CA LYS A 133 -27.84 19.27 17.15
C LYS A 133 -27.51 17.80 17.38
N ALA A 134 -28.50 16.97 17.65
CA ALA A 134 -28.30 15.53 17.88
C ALA A 134 -27.80 14.80 16.62
N GLU A 135 -28.23 15.21 15.42
CA GLU A 135 -27.72 14.68 14.15
C GLU A 135 -26.26 15.11 13.91
N LYS A 136 -25.93 16.39 14.16
CA LYS A 136 -24.56 16.90 14.04
C LYS A 136 -23.60 16.17 14.98
N GLU A 137 -23.99 15.97 16.24
CA GLU A 137 -23.21 15.22 17.23
C GLU A 137 -22.93 13.78 16.76
N ARG A 138 -23.95 13.07 16.24
CA ARG A 138 -23.78 11.73 15.65
C ARG A 138 -22.80 11.71 14.47
N LYS A 139 -22.88 12.72 13.58
CA LYS A 139 -21.97 12.84 12.42
C LYS A 139 -20.53 13.15 12.84
N GLU A 140 -20.33 13.98 13.87
CA GLU A 140 -18.99 14.25 14.43
C GLU A 140 -18.40 12.98 15.07
N ASP A 141 -19.23 12.19 15.75
CA ASP A 141 -18.84 10.92 16.37
C ASP A 141 -18.49 9.83 15.34
N GLU A 142 -19.24 9.76 14.23
CA GLU A 142 -18.96 8.87 13.10
C GLU A 142 -17.68 9.27 12.35
N LEU A 143 -17.50 10.57 12.08
CA LEU A 143 -16.28 11.12 11.46
C LEU A 143 -15.03 10.82 12.30
N LEU A 144 -15.12 10.90 13.64
CA LEU A 144 -14.03 10.57 14.55
C LEU A 144 -13.65 9.07 14.48
N ARG A 145 -14.63 8.18 14.37
CA ARG A 145 -14.41 6.73 14.19
C ARG A 145 -13.82 6.40 12.84
N GLU A 146 -14.22 7.12 11.79
CA GLU A 146 -13.65 6.98 10.45
C GLU A 146 -12.20 7.45 10.41
N ARG A 147 -11.89 8.59 11.03
CA ARG A 147 -10.51 9.09 11.13
C ARG A 147 -9.59 8.10 11.85
N ARG A 148 -10.01 7.52 12.98
CA ARG A 148 -9.22 6.46 13.66
C ARG A 148 -8.95 5.27 12.73
N ARG A 149 -9.95 4.82 11.95
CA ARG A 149 -9.78 3.72 10.98
C ARG A 149 -8.80 4.09 9.86
N ALA A 150 -8.81 5.34 9.40
CA ALA A 150 -7.86 5.84 8.41
C ALA A 150 -6.43 5.87 8.96
N ASP A 151 -6.22 6.41 10.16
CA ASP A 151 -4.91 6.45 10.84
C ASP A 151 -4.33 5.03 11.04
N GLU A 152 -5.16 4.06 11.44
CA GLU A 152 -4.77 2.65 11.58
C GLU A 152 -4.41 2.00 10.22
N ALA A 153 -5.14 2.34 9.15
CA ALA A 153 -4.86 1.83 7.81
C ALA A 153 -3.54 2.41 7.25
N GLU A 154 -3.29 3.71 7.43
CA GLU A 154 -2.04 4.36 7.03
C GLU A 154 -0.83 3.74 7.74
N GLN A 155 -0.94 3.46 9.05
CA GLN A 155 0.10 2.75 9.80
C GLN A 155 0.34 1.30 9.35
N ARG A 156 -0.66 0.64 8.74
CA ARG A 156 -0.48 -0.70 8.13
C ARG A 156 0.20 -0.57 6.77
N ILE A 157 -0.23 0.37 5.93
CA ILE A 157 0.39 0.64 4.62
C ILE A 157 1.88 0.95 4.79
N ARG A 158 2.22 1.88 5.70
CA ARG A 158 3.61 2.27 5.96
C ARG A 158 4.50 1.10 6.41
N ARG A 159 3.96 0.14 7.18
CA ARG A 159 4.68 -1.08 7.57
C ARG A 159 4.88 -2.02 6.39
N LEU A 160 3.84 -2.26 5.60
CA LEU A 160 3.92 -3.10 4.38
C LEU A 160 4.91 -2.53 3.35
N GLU A 161 4.99 -1.20 3.19
CA GLU A 161 5.99 -0.56 2.34
C GLU A 161 7.41 -0.78 2.85
N GLN A 162 7.65 -0.66 4.16
CA GLN A 162 8.95 -0.95 4.77
C GLN A 162 9.35 -2.42 4.62
N GLU A 163 8.43 -3.35 4.82
CA GLU A 163 8.66 -4.79 4.62
C GLU A 163 9.00 -5.11 3.16
N LYS A 164 8.24 -4.55 2.21
CA LYS A 164 8.45 -4.72 0.77
C LYS A 164 9.81 -4.17 0.30
N GLU A 165 10.24 -3.03 0.82
CA GLU A 165 11.56 -2.46 0.50
C GLU A 165 12.69 -3.29 1.11
N GLN A 166 12.53 -3.81 2.34
CA GLN A 166 13.50 -4.76 2.92
C GLN A 166 13.57 -6.08 2.14
N GLU A 167 12.44 -6.60 1.66
CA GLU A 167 12.41 -7.82 0.83
C GLU A 167 13.12 -7.58 -0.50
N LYS A 168 12.86 -6.44 -1.16
CA LYS A 168 13.55 -6.03 -2.39
C LYS A 168 15.07 -5.97 -2.20
N GLN A 169 15.56 -5.30 -1.15
CA GLN A 169 16.98 -5.23 -0.84
C GLN A 169 17.59 -6.60 -0.51
N LYS A 170 16.85 -7.50 0.15
CA LYS A 170 17.28 -8.89 0.37
C LYS A 170 17.38 -9.67 -0.95
N LYS A 171 16.44 -9.45 -1.88
CA LYS A 171 16.45 -10.07 -3.21
C LYS A 171 17.64 -9.59 -4.05
N GLU A 172 17.88 -8.29 -4.12
CA GLU A 172 19.03 -7.70 -4.83
C GLU A 172 20.37 -8.23 -4.28
N LYS A 173 20.52 -8.36 -2.95
CA LYS A 173 21.71 -8.96 -2.33
C LYS A 173 21.90 -10.43 -2.74
N LYS A 174 20.84 -11.24 -2.69
CA LYS A 174 20.87 -12.65 -3.13
C LYS A 174 21.21 -12.79 -4.62
N GLU A 175 20.70 -11.90 -5.46
CA GLU A 175 20.99 -11.91 -6.90
C GLU A 175 22.45 -11.55 -7.19
N ALA A 176 23.01 -10.57 -6.48
CA ALA A 176 24.42 -10.22 -6.57
C ALA A 176 25.35 -11.34 -6.08
N GLU A 177 24.97 -12.04 -5.00
CA GLU A 177 25.69 -13.22 -4.49
C GLU A 177 25.62 -14.41 -5.47
N LEU A 178 24.43 -14.70 -6.01
CA LEU A 178 24.23 -15.73 -7.03
C LEU A 178 25.07 -15.45 -8.28
N LYS A 179 25.18 -14.18 -8.70
CA LYS A 179 26.04 -13.78 -9.81
C LYS A 179 27.52 -14.06 -9.52
N LYS A 180 28.03 -13.67 -8.34
CA LYS A 180 29.42 -13.96 -7.94
C LYS A 180 29.72 -15.47 -7.93
N LEU A 181 28.83 -16.28 -7.35
CA LEU A 181 28.98 -17.74 -7.32
C LEU A 181 28.94 -18.35 -8.74
N LYS A 182 28.19 -17.76 -9.67
CA LYS A 182 28.19 -18.18 -11.08
C LYS A 182 29.51 -17.85 -11.77
N ASP A 183 30.01 -16.62 -11.58
CA ASP A 183 31.30 -16.17 -12.14
C ASP A 183 32.47 -17.00 -11.58
N GLU A 184 32.44 -17.34 -10.29
CA GLU A 184 33.42 -18.23 -9.64
C GLU A 184 33.35 -19.67 -10.18
N ASN A 185 32.15 -20.24 -10.36
CA ASN A 185 31.98 -21.57 -10.94
C ASN A 185 32.49 -21.66 -12.39
N GLU A 186 32.26 -20.65 -13.22
CA GLU A 186 32.80 -20.62 -14.59
C GLU A 186 34.33 -20.47 -14.60
N ASN A 187 34.90 -19.73 -13.65
CA ASN A 187 36.35 -19.66 -13.47
C ASN A 187 36.94 -21.00 -12.99
N LEU A 188 36.29 -21.70 -12.05
CA LEU A 188 36.69 -23.04 -11.60
C LEU A 188 36.63 -24.07 -12.73
N LYS A 189 35.57 -24.07 -13.56
CA LYS A 189 35.49 -24.91 -14.77
C LYS A 189 36.61 -24.59 -15.76
N SER A 190 36.93 -23.32 -15.95
CA SER A 190 38.01 -22.88 -16.84
C SER A 190 39.38 -23.35 -16.34
N ASN A 191 39.63 -23.27 -15.02
CA ASN A 191 40.85 -23.76 -14.38
C ASN A 191 40.94 -25.30 -14.36
N GLN A 192 39.82 -26.02 -14.28
CA GLN A 192 39.80 -27.47 -14.49
C GLN A 192 40.13 -27.82 -15.94
N LYS A 193 39.50 -27.17 -16.93
CA LYS A 193 39.84 -27.37 -18.35
C LYS A 193 41.32 -27.10 -18.62
N GLN A 194 41.90 -26.02 -18.10
CA GLN A 194 43.34 -25.74 -18.25
C GLN A 194 44.25 -26.74 -17.50
N GLN A 195 43.77 -27.45 -16.49
CA GLN A 195 44.51 -28.56 -15.86
C GLN A 195 44.38 -29.87 -16.64
N ILE A 196 43.31 -30.06 -17.39
CA ILE A 196 43.11 -31.18 -18.33
C ILE A 196 43.84 -30.92 -19.67
N GLU A 197 43.96 -29.65 -20.09
CA GLU A 197 44.64 -29.20 -21.31
C GLU A 197 46.12 -28.85 -21.10
N LYS A 198 46.59 -28.71 -19.85
CA LYS A 198 48.02 -28.97 -19.57
C LYS A 198 48.29 -30.38 -20.08
N PRO A 199 49.21 -30.57 -21.04
CA PRO A 199 49.46 -31.90 -21.55
C PRO A 199 50.05 -32.73 -20.42
N PHE A 200 49.20 -33.54 -19.79
CA PHE A 200 49.66 -34.84 -19.33
C PHE A 200 50.37 -35.42 -20.54
N GLN A 201 51.68 -35.60 -20.44
CA GLN A 201 52.42 -36.28 -21.47
C GLN A 201 51.69 -37.58 -21.66
N LYS A 202 51.13 -37.78 -22.86
CA LYS A 202 50.45 -39.00 -23.23
C LYS A 202 51.56 -40.03 -23.35
N THR A 203 51.98 -40.56 -22.21
CA THR A 203 52.82 -41.74 -22.13
C THR A 203 52.01 -42.80 -22.84
N SER A 204 52.40 -43.09 -24.08
CA SER A 204 52.02 -44.31 -24.78
C SER A 204 52.73 -45.49 -24.13
N GLN A 205 52.64 -45.58 -22.81
CA GLN A 205 52.75 -46.84 -22.11
C GLN A 205 51.47 -47.56 -22.46
N ASP A 206 51.58 -48.43 -23.46
CA ASP A 206 51.03 -49.77 -23.29
C ASP A 206 51.29 -50.16 -21.82
N PHE A 207 50.22 -50.25 -21.04
CA PHE A 207 50.22 -51.00 -19.81
C PHE A 207 49.72 -52.40 -20.21
N PRO A 208 50.61 -53.33 -20.61
CA PRO A 208 50.21 -54.71 -20.87
C PRO A 208 49.91 -55.36 -19.52
N VAL A 209 48.72 -55.07 -18.97
CA VAL A 209 48.21 -55.73 -17.77
C VAL A 209 47.89 -57.18 -18.15
N ALA A 210 48.92 -58.01 -18.07
CA ALA A 210 48.84 -59.41 -18.45
C ALA A 210 48.05 -60.17 -17.39
N ILE A 211 47.00 -60.88 -17.80
CA ILE A 211 46.28 -61.81 -16.94
C ILE A 211 47.18 -63.02 -16.69
N HIS A 212 47.57 -63.25 -15.44
CA HIS A 212 48.34 -64.41 -15.03
C HIS A 212 47.41 -65.62 -14.98
N ASN A 213 47.59 -66.53 -15.94
CA ASN A 213 46.79 -67.73 -16.06
C ASN A 213 47.44 -68.90 -15.30
N ILE A 214 46.81 -69.32 -14.20
CA ILE A 214 47.33 -70.38 -13.32
C ILE A 214 47.03 -71.79 -13.86
N LYS A 215 46.12 -71.98 -14.85
CA LYS A 215 45.79 -73.29 -15.47
C LYS A 215 45.31 -73.20 -16.93
N SER A 216 46.24 -73.19 -17.88
CA SER A 216 45.96 -72.90 -19.32
C SER A 216 45.09 -73.89 -20.12
N GLY A 217 44.74 -75.07 -19.59
CA GLY A 217 44.08 -76.14 -20.37
C GLY A 217 42.58 -75.98 -20.63
N TYR A 218 41.87 -75.12 -19.89
CA TYR A 218 40.41 -75.13 -19.79
C TYR A 218 39.73 -73.83 -20.26
N GLN A 219 40.44 -72.99 -21.01
CA GLN A 219 40.07 -71.57 -21.18
C GLN A 219 40.36 -71.07 -22.58
N GLU A 220 39.61 -70.05 -22.99
CA GLU A 220 39.84 -69.29 -24.22
C GLU A 220 39.75 -67.79 -23.92
N PHE A 221 40.70 -67.02 -24.45
CA PHE A 221 40.74 -65.56 -24.35
C PHE A 221 40.45 -64.95 -25.71
N SER A 222 39.63 -63.90 -25.75
CA SER A 222 39.44 -63.10 -26.97
C SER A 222 39.36 -61.62 -26.63
N ASP A 223 39.94 -60.78 -27.48
CA ASP A 223 39.76 -59.34 -27.41
C ASP A 223 38.37 -58.94 -27.92
N ILE A 224 37.65 -58.11 -27.16
CA ILE A 224 36.32 -57.61 -27.56
C ILE A 224 36.47 -56.32 -28.35
N ASN A 225 37.19 -55.33 -27.79
CA ASN A 225 37.39 -54.00 -28.38
C ASN A 225 38.82 -53.45 -28.16
N GLY A 226 39.80 -54.31 -27.87
CA GLY A 226 41.19 -53.91 -27.53
C GLY A 226 41.37 -53.27 -26.14
N VAL A 227 40.30 -52.73 -25.55
CA VAL A 227 40.24 -52.27 -24.15
C VAL A 227 39.74 -53.38 -23.20
N MET A 228 38.90 -54.29 -23.72
CA MET A 228 38.30 -55.36 -22.93
C MET A 228 38.74 -56.76 -23.34
N LYS A 229 39.13 -57.57 -22.35
CA LYS A 229 39.40 -59.01 -22.49
C LYS A 229 38.15 -59.82 -22.16
N LYS A 230 37.78 -60.77 -23.04
CA LYS A 230 36.82 -61.84 -22.77
C LYS A 230 37.57 -63.06 -22.24
N ILE A 231 36.97 -63.71 -21.24
CA ILE A 231 37.47 -64.96 -20.68
C ILE A 231 36.34 -65.99 -20.76
N THR A 232 36.55 -67.05 -21.54
CA THR A 232 35.57 -68.14 -21.70
C THR A 232 36.08 -69.39 -20.98
N GLN A 233 35.25 -69.92 -20.08
CA GLN A 233 35.53 -71.11 -19.26
C GLN A 233 34.93 -72.36 -19.90
N LYS A 234 35.69 -73.46 -19.90
CA LYS A 234 35.19 -74.81 -20.25
C LYS A 234 34.64 -75.50 -18.99
N PRO A 235 33.67 -76.42 -19.11
CA PRO A 235 32.88 -76.90 -17.98
C PRO A 235 33.68 -77.61 -16.87
N ASP A 236 33.05 -77.65 -15.69
CA ASP A 236 33.35 -78.50 -14.52
C ASP A 236 34.61 -78.20 -13.67
N PHE A 237 35.28 -77.06 -13.83
CA PHE A 237 36.42 -76.68 -12.97
C PHE A 237 36.39 -75.24 -12.46
N HIS A 238 36.62 -75.04 -11.16
CA HIS A 238 36.87 -73.71 -10.58
C HIS A 238 38.22 -73.15 -11.04
N ILE A 239 38.19 -71.93 -11.56
CA ILE A 239 39.36 -71.23 -12.08
C ILE A 239 39.56 -69.94 -11.29
N CYS A 240 40.82 -69.56 -11.07
CA CYS A 240 41.20 -68.26 -10.55
C CYS A 240 42.17 -67.58 -11.52
N TYR A 241 42.03 -66.27 -11.67
CA TYR A 241 42.91 -65.41 -12.44
C TYR A 241 43.45 -64.34 -11.50
N SER A 242 44.73 -64.02 -11.61
CA SER A 242 45.32 -62.81 -11.05
C SER A 242 45.83 -61.91 -12.17
N LEU A 243 46.04 -60.63 -11.88
CA LEU A 243 46.83 -59.77 -12.74
C LEU A 243 48.31 -60.04 -12.45
N THR A 244 49.16 -60.01 -13.47
CA THR A 244 50.62 -60.19 -13.31
C THR A 244 51.27 -58.93 -12.70
N GLN A 245 50.59 -57.79 -12.78
CA GLN A 245 51.07 -56.49 -12.32
C GLN A 245 50.56 -56.19 -10.91
N VAL A 246 51.48 -55.76 -10.04
CA VAL A 246 51.15 -55.23 -8.72
C VAL A 246 50.63 -53.80 -8.86
N MET A 247 49.43 -53.53 -8.37
CA MET A 247 48.73 -52.25 -8.53
C MET A 247 49.16 -51.25 -7.44
N GLU A 248 50.46 -50.94 -7.40
CA GLU A 248 51.02 -49.99 -6.43
C GLU A 248 50.80 -48.53 -6.86
N ASN A 249 50.79 -47.62 -5.89
CA ASN A 249 50.90 -46.16 -6.08
C ASN A 249 49.95 -45.53 -7.11
N GLY A 250 48.64 -45.52 -6.82
CA GLY A 250 47.67 -44.81 -7.67
C GLY A 250 46.23 -44.94 -7.18
N ILE A 251 45.31 -44.35 -7.94
CA ILE A 251 43.90 -44.73 -7.92
C ILE A 251 43.69 -45.57 -9.17
N TRP A 252 43.30 -46.82 -8.97
CA TRP A 252 43.00 -47.77 -10.03
C TRP A 252 41.50 -48.03 -10.07
N ASP A 253 40.95 -48.15 -11.27
CA ASP A 253 39.58 -48.61 -11.51
C ASP A 253 39.64 -49.98 -12.20
N LEU A 254 38.59 -50.79 -12.03
CA LEU A 254 38.50 -52.13 -12.63
C LEU A 254 37.04 -52.50 -12.85
N GLU A 255 36.64 -52.59 -14.11
CA GLU A 255 35.30 -53.03 -14.49
C GLU A 255 35.32 -54.51 -14.89
N ALA A 256 34.49 -55.32 -14.24
CA ALA A 256 34.34 -56.73 -14.54
C ALA A 256 32.85 -57.09 -14.66
N GLN A 257 32.45 -57.49 -15.87
CA GLN A 257 31.13 -58.04 -16.14
C GLN A 257 31.19 -59.56 -16.00
N PHE A 258 30.54 -60.10 -14.97
CA PHE A 258 30.30 -61.54 -14.85
C PHE A 258 29.13 -61.96 -15.68
N ASN A 259 29.22 -63.16 -16.25
CA ASN A 259 28.11 -63.69 -17.01
C ASN A 259 28.10 -65.21 -17.03
N THR A 260 26.97 -65.78 -16.64
CA THR A 260 26.83 -67.18 -16.22
C THR A 260 25.45 -67.72 -16.56
N THR A 261 25.36 -69.00 -16.91
CA THR A 261 24.06 -69.69 -17.01
C THR A 261 23.39 -69.79 -15.64
N GLN A 262 22.06 -69.92 -15.66
CA GLN A 262 21.18 -69.59 -14.52
C GLN A 262 21.39 -70.47 -13.26
N ASP A 263 21.95 -71.67 -13.41
CA ASP A 263 22.07 -72.67 -12.34
C ASP A 263 23.52 -73.06 -11.94
N ASP A 264 24.55 -72.74 -12.75
CA ASP A 264 25.88 -73.35 -12.62
C ASP A 264 27.07 -72.40 -12.35
N GLY A 265 26.88 -71.08 -12.41
CA GLY A 265 27.99 -70.12 -12.36
C GLY A 265 28.11 -69.30 -11.07
N TRP A 266 29.31 -69.29 -10.47
CA TRP A 266 29.69 -68.41 -9.35
C TRP A 266 30.84 -67.50 -9.80
N GLY A 267 30.56 -66.21 -9.98
CA GLY A 267 31.55 -65.18 -10.32
C GLY A 267 31.96 -64.37 -9.11
N ALA A 268 33.25 -64.07 -8.96
CA ALA A 268 33.78 -63.27 -7.86
C ALA A 268 34.96 -62.42 -8.33
N LEU A 269 35.01 -61.17 -7.86
CA LEU A 269 36.18 -60.29 -7.96
C LEU A 269 36.69 -60.00 -6.55
N GLY A 270 38.00 -59.83 -6.40
CA GLY A 270 38.62 -59.53 -5.11
C GLY A 270 40.02 -58.95 -5.23
N ILE A 271 40.44 -58.24 -4.19
CA ILE A 271 41.76 -57.65 -4.03
C ILE A 271 42.48 -58.40 -2.91
N VAL A 272 43.71 -58.84 -3.17
CA VAL A 272 44.59 -59.52 -2.21
C VAL A 272 45.90 -58.74 -2.04
N GLN A 273 46.65 -58.99 -0.97
CA GLN A 273 48.02 -58.48 -0.84
C GLN A 273 48.92 -59.18 -1.87
N ASP A 274 49.93 -58.48 -2.40
CA ASP A 274 50.90 -59.03 -3.37
C ASP A 274 51.57 -60.33 -2.87
N THR A 275 51.87 -60.38 -1.58
CA THR A 275 52.46 -61.55 -0.91
C THR A 275 51.51 -62.74 -0.72
N PHE A 276 50.23 -62.62 -1.11
CA PHE A 276 49.22 -63.65 -0.93
C PHE A 276 49.18 -64.63 -2.11
N ASN A 277 49.75 -65.82 -1.90
CA ASN A 277 49.64 -66.92 -2.86
C ASN A 277 48.20 -67.46 -2.93
N ILE A 278 47.48 -67.17 -4.03
CA ILE A 278 46.12 -67.65 -4.22
C ILE A 278 46.13 -69.17 -4.53
N PRO A 279 45.50 -70.03 -3.71
CA PRO A 279 45.46 -71.47 -3.96
C PRO A 279 44.54 -71.82 -5.13
N VAL A 280 44.84 -72.89 -5.87
CA VAL A 280 44.00 -73.34 -7.00
C VAL A 280 43.65 -74.83 -6.87
N PRO A 281 42.35 -75.22 -6.82
CA PRO A 281 41.16 -74.37 -6.98
C PRO A 281 40.89 -73.45 -5.77
N CYS A 282 40.40 -72.24 -6.06
CA CYS A 282 39.92 -71.28 -5.06
C CYS A 282 38.38 -71.27 -5.13
N TYR A 283 37.70 -71.39 -3.99
CA TYR A 283 36.30 -71.00 -3.88
C TYR A 283 36.23 -69.59 -3.29
N PRO A 284 35.27 -68.74 -3.71
CA PRO A 284 35.15 -67.40 -3.16
C PRO A 284 34.87 -67.37 -1.65
N GLN A 285 34.28 -68.44 -1.11
CA GLN A 285 33.98 -68.61 0.31
C GLN A 285 35.12 -69.28 1.12
N SER A 286 36.21 -69.76 0.50
CA SER A 286 37.17 -70.65 1.18
C SER A 286 38.40 -69.99 1.79
N ASN A 287 38.70 -68.71 1.50
CA ASN A 287 39.98 -68.10 1.91
C ASN A 287 39.84 -66.66 2.45
N SER A 288 40.52 -66.38 3.56
CA SER A 288 40.48 -65.13 4.32
C SER A 288 41.48 -64.06 3.86
N GLY A 289 41.94 -64.11 2.60
CA GLY A 289 42.96 -63.21 2.05
C GLY A 289 42.42 -61.98 1.32
N THR A 290 41.11 -61.91 1.09
CA THR A 290 40.47 -60.95 0.20
C THR A 290 39.93 -59.73 0.96
N ALA A 291 40.29 -58.52 0.55
CA ALA A 291 39.85 -57.27 1.19
C ALA A 291 38.39 -56.89 0.86
N PHE A 292 37.93 -57.22 -0.34
CA PHE A 292 36.56 -56.97 -0.82
C PHE A 292 36.06 -58.16 -1.64
N PHE A 293 34.80 -58.53 -1.44
CA PHE A 293 34.13 -59.63 -2.11
C PHE A 293 32.73 -59.19 -2.56
N SER A 294 32.40 -59.44 -3.83
CA SER A 294 31.08 -59.18 -4.41
C SER A 294 30.58 -60.47 -5.07
N ASP A 295 29.66 -61.15 -4.40
CA ASP A 295 28.89 -62.27 -4.94
C ASP A 295 27.58 -61.76 -5.52
N ARG A 296 27.21 -62.24 -6.70
CA ARG A 296 25.92 -61.93 -7.31
C ARG A 296 25.44 -63.16 -8.08
N ARG A 297 24.37 -63.80 -7.60
CA ARG A 297 23.54 -64.66 -8.44
C ARG A 297 22.84 -63.77 -9.46
N VAL A 298 23.33 -63.74 -10.68
CA VAL A 298 22.76 -62.93 -11.77
C VAL A 298 21.81 -63.79 -12.59
N HIS A 299 20.62 -63.26 -12.91
CA HIS A 299 19.71 -63.88 -13.86
C HIS A 299 19.99 -63.34 -15.28
N VAL A 300 20.28 -64.26 -16.21
CA VAL A 300 20.25 -64.15 -17.70
C VAL A 300 21.55 -63.72 -18.47
N GLU A 301 22.05 -64.66 -19.28
CA GLU A 301 22.87 -64.65 -20.55
C GLU A 301 24.33 -64.09 -20.70
N PRO A 302 25.38 -64.94 -20.57
CA PRO A 302 26.21 -65.39 -21.72
C PRO A 302 27.67 -64.87 -21.96
N GLU A 303 28.10 -63.64 -21.60
CA GLU A 303 29.46 -63.12 -21.95
C GLU A 303 30.23 -62.29 -20.87
N VAL A 304 31.47 -62.68 -20.51
CA VAL A 304 32.37 -61.95 -19.58
C VAL A 304 33.17 -60.85 -20.28
N HIS A 305 33.19 -59.64 -19.73
CA HIS A 305 33.94 -58.49 -20.23
C HIS A 305 34.77 -57.87 -19.10
N MET A 306 36.09 -57.70 -19.28
CA MET A 306 36.98 -57.08 -18.29
C MET A 306 37.67 -55.86 -18.88
N GLN A 307 37.38 -54.66 -18.35
CA GLN A 307 37.98 -53.38 -18.77
C GLN A 307 39.04 -52.94 -17.75
N ILE A 308 40.21 -52.54 -18.27
CA ILE A 308 41.37 -52.07 -17.51
C ILE A 308 41.84 -50.74 -18.12
#